data_AF-A0A7X4J463-F1
#
_entry.id   AF-A0A7X4J463-F1
#
_cell.length_a   1.000
_cell.length_b   1.000
_cell.length_c   1.000
_cell.angle_alpha   90.00
_cell.angle_beta   90.00
_cell.angle_gamma   90.00
#
_symmetry.space_group_name_H-M   'P 1'
#
loop_
_entity.id
_entity.type
_entity.pdbx_description
1 polymer ?
#
loop_
_entity_poly.entity_id
_entity_poly.type
_entity_poly.pdbx_seq_one_letter_code
_entity_poly.pdbx_strand_id
1 'polypeptide(L)'
;MRVTEERIQLLATEVVDRLQEKGLLEVSGSKERLIRGVGKAITDELSVEDRLHAEIRTLLKQYDTEFQSGRADYQKMFTMVKTKLVKERGLVL
;
A
#
# COMPACT_ATOMS: atom_id res chain seq x y z
N MET A 1 8.80 2.35 4.34
CA MET A 1 8.95 2.21 2.88
C MET A 1 10.42 2.06 2.44
N ARG A 2 10.70 1.08 1.56
CA ARG A 2 12.03 0.73 1.02
C ARG A 2 12.36 1.39 -0.33
N VAL A 3 11.49 2.26 -0.84
CA VAL A 3 11.63 2.94 -2.13
C VAL A 3 11.62 4.45 -1.89
N THR A 4 12.60 5.17 -2.44
CA THR A 4 12.71 6.62 -2.34
C THR A 4 11.72 7.31 -3.28
N GLU A 5 11.25 8.50 -2.90
CA GLU A 5 10.30 9.29 -3.69
C GLU A 5 10.83 9.62 -5.09
N GLU A 6 12.13 9.90 -5.21
CA GLU A 6 12.82 10.11 -6.50
C GLU A 6 12.70 8.88 -7.42
N ARG A 7 12.80 7.67 -6.87
CA ARG A 7 12.70 6.44 -7.65
C ARG A 7 11.27 6.17 -8.09
N ILE A 8 10.28 6.57 -7.28
CA ILE A 8 8.86 6.52 -7.66
C ILE A 8 8.57 7.49 -8.80
N GLN A 9 9.14 8.71 -8.76
CA GLN A 9 8.98 9.69 -9.85
C GLN A 9 9.62 9.20 -11.17
N LEU A 10 10.80 8.59 -11.09
CA LEU A 10 11.45 7.99 -12.26
C LEU A 10 10.58 6.89 -12.89
N LEU A 11 10.07 5.97 -12.05
CA LEU A 11 9.19 4.88 -12.49
C LEU A 11 7.89 5.41 -13.09
N ALA A 12 7.27 6.42 -12.47
CA ALA A 12 6.04 7.02 -12.97
C ALA A 12 6.26 7.66 -14.35
N THR A 13 7.42 8.29 -14.57
CA THR A 13 7.81 8.87 -15.86
C THR A 13 7.98 7.78 -16.92
N GLU A 14 8.77 6.73 -16.64
CA GLU A 14 8.97 5.62 -17.58
C GLU A 14 7.66 4.90 -17.95
N VAL A 15 6.75 4.73 -16.99
CA VAL A 15 5.43 4.13 -17.24
C VAL A 15 4.62 4.99 -18.20
N VAL A 16 4.54 6.30 -17.95
CA VAL A 16 3.81 7.23 -18.83
C VAL A 16 4.43 7.24 -20.22
N ASP A 17 5.75 7.32 -20.32
CA ASP A 17 6.47 7.35 -21.60
C ASP A 17 6.20 6.08 -22.42
N ARG A 18 6.33 4.89 -21.82
CA ARG A 18 6.05 3.63 -22.50
C ARG A 18 4.59 3.48 -22.93
N LEU A 19 3.65 3.99 -22.14
CA LEU A 19 2.22 3.96 -22.49
C LEU A 19 1.92 4.88 -23.67
N GLN A 20 2.59 6.04 -23.76
CA GLN A 20 2.50 6.93 -24.90
C GLN A 20 3.16 6.33 -26.15
N GLU A 21 4.35 5.76 -26.03
CA GLU A 21 5.06 5.10 -27.15
C GLU A 21 4.25 3.97 -27.77
N LYS A 22 3.49 3.23 -26.95
CA LYS A 22 2.61 2.15 -27.41
C LYS A 22 1.26 2.64 -27.95
N GLY A 23 0.98 3.95 -27.92
CA GLY A 23 -0.29 4.52 -28.35
C GLY A 23 -1.49 4.09 -27.49
N LEU A 24 -1.25 3.64 -26.26
CA LEU A 24 -2.30 3.18 -25.33
C LEU A 24 -2.94 4.35 -24.55
N LEU A 25 -2.41 5.55 -24.73
CA LEU A 25 -2.64 6.72 -23.91
C LEU A 25 -2.47 7.98 -24.79
N GLU A 26 -3.47 8.85 -24.79
CA GLU A 26 -3.34 10.22 -25.28
C GLU A 26 -3.35 11.18 -24.10
N VAL A 27 -2.33 12.02 -23.99
CA VAL A 27 -2.21 12.99 -22.90
C VAL A 27 -2.96 14.26 -23.29
N SER A 28 -4.20 14.38 -22.80
CA SER A 28 -4.99 15.60 -22.90
C SER A 28 -4.59 16.56 -21.76
N GLY A 29 -3.58 17.40 -22.01
CA GLY A 29 -3.14 18.46 -21.08
C GLY A 29 -1.69 18.31 -20.59
N SER A 30 -1.43 18.62 -19.31
CA SER A 30 -0.08 18.58 -18.73
C SER A 30 0.34 17.14 -18.40
N LYS A 31 1.39 16.68 -19.09
CA LYS A 31 2.06 15.40 -18.83
C LYS A 31 2.60 15.33 -17.40
N GLU A 32 3.06 16.44 -16.82
CA GLU A 32 3.53 16.46 -15.44
C GLU A 32 2.43 16.13 -14.43
N ARG A 33 1.17 16.52 -14.70
CA ARG A 33 0.04 16.13 -13.83
C ARG A 33 -0.21 14.63 -13.88
N LEU A 34 -0.10 14.03 -15.06
CA LEU A 34 -0.27 12.58 -15.23
C LEU A 34 0.83 11.81 -14.47
N ILE A 35 2.10 12.21 -14.64
CA ILE A 35 3.24 11.60 -13.94
C ILE A 35 3.05 11.70 -12.43
N ARG A 36 2.65 12.86 -11.90
CA ARG A 36 2.36 13.01 -10.47
C ARG A 36 1.21 12.10 -10.01
N GLY A 37 0.16 11.95 -10.80
CA GLY A 37 -0.95 11.05 -10.51
C GLY A 37 -0.51 9.59 -10.42
N VAL A 38 0.30 9.15 -11.39
CA VAL A 38 0.89 7.81 -11.42
C VAL A 38 1.82 7.59 -10.24
N GLY A 39 2.70 8.54 -9.93
CA GLY A 39 3.60 8.46 -8.77
C GLY A 39 2.84 8.37 -7.45
N LYS A 40 1.72 9.11 -7.32
CA LYS A 40 0.83 9.00 -6.17
C LYS A 40 0.18 7.62 -6.08
N ALA A 41 -0.35 7.09 -7.19
CA ALA A 41 -0.94 5.76 -7.22
C ALA A 41 0.07 4.67 -6.83
N ILE A 42 1.30 4.75 -7.33
CA ILE A 42 2.39 3.83 -6.95
C ILE A 42 2.69 3.95 -5.46
N THR A 43 2.79 5.17 -4.93
CA THR A 43 3.06 5.42 -3.51
C THR A 43 1.94 4.88 -2.62
N ASP A 44 0.70 5.15 -2.99
CA ASP A 44 -0.48 4.71 -2.27
C ASP A 44 -0.51 3.17 -2.20
N GLU A 45 -0.26 2.50 -3.34
CA GLU A 45 -0.22 1.03 -3.42
C GLU A 45 0.91 0.44 -2.57
N LEU A 46 2.13 0.99 -2.66
CA LEU A 46 3.27 0.57 -1.84
C LEU A 46 3.05 0.83 -0.35
N SER A 47 2.18 1.77 0.00
CA SER A 47 1.86 2.12 1.39
C SER A 47 0.70 1.31 1.96
N VAL A 48 -0.01 0.52 1.15
CA VAL A 48 -1.17 -0.27 1.61
C VAL A 48 -0.74 -1.27 2.68
N GLU A 49 0.39 -1.96 2.51
CA GLU A 49 0.88 -2.93 3.49
C GLU A 49 1.27 -2.26 4.82
N ASP A 50 1.98 -1.13 4.75
CA ASP A 50 2.37 -0.36 5.95
C ASP A 50 1.13 0.16 6.70
N ARG A 51 0.10 0.64 5.98
CA ARG A 51 -1.18 1.07 6.56
C ARG A 51 -1.95 -0.08 7.18
N LEU A 52 -1.99 -1.22 6.49
CA LEU A 52 -2.63 -2.44 6.97
C LEU A 52 -1.97 -2.92 8.27
N HIS A 53 -0.63 -2.92 8.33
CA HIS A 53 0.10 -3.28 9.54
C HIS A 53 -0.16 -2.32 10.70
N ALA A 54 -0.22 -1.01 10.45
CA ALA A 54 -0.55 -0.02 11.48
C ALA A 54 -1.97 -0.20 12.03
N GLU A 55 -2.93 -0.52 11.16
CA GLU A 55 -4.32 -0.78 11.52
C GLU A 55 -4.45 -2.06 12.36
N ILE A 56 -3.78 -3.15 11.97
CA ILE A 56 -3.72 -4.39 12.75
C ILE A 56 -3.16 -4.11 14.15
N ARG A 57 -2.04 -3.39 14.26
CA ARG A 57 -1.45 -3.03 15.57
C ARG A 57 -2.42 -2.23 16.43
N THR A 58 -3.17 -1.31 15.83
CA THR A 58 -4.15 -0.48 16.54
C THR A 58 -5.33 -1.31 17.06
N LEU A 59 -5.82 -2.26 16.27
CA LEU A 59 -6.86 -3.21 16.69
C LEU A 59 -6.36 -4.10 17.83
N LEU A 60 -5.13 -4.59 17.74
CA LEU A 60 -4.56 -5.48 18.76
C LEU A 60 -4.21 -4.77 20.07
N LYS A 61 -3.89 -3.46 20.05
CA LYS A 61 -3.66 -2.68 21.29
C LYS A 61 -4.80 -2.77 22.29
N GLN A 62 -6.04 -2.92 21.83
CA GLN A 62 -7.21 -3.07 22.70
C GLN A 62 -7.19 -4.38 23.50
N TYR A 63 -6.40 -5.36 23.07
CA TYR A 63 -6.24 -6.67 23.68
C TYR A 63 -4.90 -6.82 24.43
N ASP A 64 -4.12 -5.75 24.61
CA ASP A 64 -2.81 -5.79 25.29
C ASP A 64 -2.90 -6.39 26.71
N THR A 65 -3.96 -6.10 27.45
CA THR A 65 -4.18 -6.67 28.79
C THR A 65 -4.46 -8.18 28.75
N GLU A 66 -5.16 -8.66 27.72
CA GLU A 66 -5.43 -10.09 27.51
C GLU A 66 -4.13 -10.82 27.13
N PHE A 67 -3.29 -10.21 26.28
CA PHE A 67 -1.97 -10.72 25.92
C PHE A 67 -1.03 -10.80 27.13
N GLN A 68 -0.97 -9.76 27.97
CA GLN A 68 -0.16 -9.75 29.18
C GLN A 68 -0.62 -10.79 30.22
N SER A 69 -1.92 -11.07 30.28
CA SER A 69 -2.47 -12.12 31.14
C SER A 69 -2.28 -13.54 30.61
N GLY A 70 -1.63 -13.71 29.45
CA GLY A 70 -1.37 -15.02 28.82
C GLY A 70 -2.62 -15.70 28.24
N ARG A 71 -3.77 -15.02 28.22
CA ARG A 71 -5.04 -15.55 27.70
C ARG A 71 -5.15 -15.50 26.19
N ALA A 72 -4.33 -14.67 25.54
CA ALA A 72 -4.29 -14.52 24.10
C ALA A 72 -2.85 -14.58 23.58
N ASP A 73 -2.68 -15.13 22.36
CA ASP A 73 -1.41 -15.14 21.63
C ASP A 73 -1.43 -14.02 20.58
N TYR A 74 -0.55 -13.04 20.77
CA TYR A 74 -0.41 -11.89 19.87
C TYR A 74 -0.10 -12.30 18.44
N GLN A 75 0.79 -13.27 18.24
CA GLN A 75 1.23 -13.71 16.92
C GLN A 75 0.09 -14.39 16.16
N LYS A 76 -0.69 -15.22 16.87
CA LYS A 76 -1.86 -15.89 16.28
C LYS A 76 -2.97 -14.90 15.92
N MET A 77 -3.27 -13.95 16.81
CA MET A 77 -4.26 -12.90 16.56
C MET A 77 -3.84 -11.98 15.41
N PHE A 78 -2.56 -11.63 15.32
CA PHE A 78 -2.01 -10.83 14.20
C PHE A 78 -2.25 -11.51 12.86
N THR A 79 -1.94 -12.80 12.74
CA THR A 79 -2.16 -13.55 11.50
C THR A 79 -3.65 -13.62 11.16
N MET A 80 -4.52 -13.91 12.13
CA MET A 80 -5.97 -13.98 11.91
C MET A 80 -6.56 -12.65 11.42
N VAL A 81 -6.20 -11.53 12.06
CA VAL A 81 -6.68 -10.19 11.68
C VAL A 81 -6.10 -9.78 10.32
N LYS A 82 -4.82 -10.09 10.05
CA LYS A 82 -4.21 -9.87 8.72
C LYS A 82 -4.99 -10.60 7.63
N THR A 83 -5.26 -11.91 7.79
CA THR A 83 -6.02 -12.69 6.81
C THR A 83 -7.43 -12.16 6.59
N LYS A 84 -8.10 -11.71 7.67
CA LYS A 84 -9.44 -11.13 7.58
C LYS A 84 -9.44 -9.82 6.79
N LEU A 85 -8.56 -8.89 7.14
CA LEU A 85 -8.47 -7.58 6.46
C LEU A 85 -8.06 -7.70 4.99
N VAL A 86 -7.16 -8.62 4.67
CA VAL A 86 -6.73 -8.89 3.27
C VAL A 86 -7.93 -9.37 2.44
N LYS A 87 -8.75 -10.27 2.99
CA LYS A 87 -9.99 -10.73 2.33
C LYS A 87 -11.03 -9.63 2.19
N GLU A 88 -11.25 -8.83 3.24
CA GLU A 88 -12.25 -7.75 3.22
C GLU A 88 -11.90 -6.63 2.25
N ARG A 89 -10.61 -6.34 2.07
CA ARG A 89 -10.14 -5.29 1.16
C ARG A 89 -9.77 -5.79 -0.24
N GLY A 90 -9.90 -7.09 -0.49
CA GLY A 90 -9.52 -7.68 -1.79
C GLY A 90 -8.05 -7.46 -2.15
N LEU A 91 -7.18 -7.34 -1.16
CA LEU A 91 -5.75 -7.12 -1.38
C LEU A 91 -5.10 -8.43 -1.84
N VAL A 92 -4.27 -8.37 -2.87
CA VAL A 92 -3.43 -9.49 -3.30
C VAL A 92 -2.04 -9.25 -2.71
N LEU A 93 -1.69 -10.04 -1.68
CA LEU A 93 -0.36 -10.08 -1.08
C LEU A 93 0.54 -11.09 -1.79
#